data_AF-A0A7J8HUV3-F1
#
_entry.id   AF-A0A7J8HUV3-F1
#
_cell.length_a   1.000
_cell.length_b   1.000
_cell.length_c   1.000
_cell.angle_alpha   90.00
_cell.angle_beta   90.00
_cell.angle_gamma   90.00
#
_symmetry.space_group_name_H-M   'P 1'
#
loop_
_entity.id
_entity.type
_entity.pdbx_description
1 polymer ?
#
loop_
_entity_poly.entity_id
_entity_poly.type
_entity_poly.pdbx_seq_one_letter_code
_entity_poly.pdbx_strand_id
1 'polypeptide(L)'
;MGAARIAPGLALLLCCPVLSSAYALVDADDVMTKEEQIFLLHRAQAQCEKRLKEVLQRPADIMESDKVWASASTSGKPRKEKASGKLFPDSEEDKELPTGSRRRGRPCLPEWDHILCWPPGAPGEVVAVPCPDYIYDFNHKGHAYRRCDRNGSWELVPGHNRTWANYSECVKFLTNETREREVFDRLGMIYTVGYSVSLASLTVAVLILAYFRRLHCTRNYIHMHLFLSFMLRAVSIFVKDAVLYSGATLDEAERLTEEELRAIAQAPPPPAAAAAGYAGCRVAVTFFLYFLATNYYWILVEGLYLHSLIFMAFFSEKKYLWGFTVFGWGAGT
;
A
#
# COMPACT_ATOMS: atom_id res chain seq x y z
N MET A 1 57.89 -36.20 -21.01
CA MET A 1 56.78 -35.69 -21.85
C MET A 1 55.50 -36.28 -21.29
N GLY A 2 54.73 -35.44 -20.60
CA GLY A 2 53.56 -35.85 -19.83
C GLY A 2 52.28 -35.84 -20.66
N ALA A 3 51.36 -36.74 -20.30
CA ALA A 3 49.95 -36.62 -20.61
C ALA A 3 49.19 -37.25 -19.44
N ALA A 4 48.71 -36.42 -18.52
CA ALA A 4 47.68 -36.80 -17.56
C ALA A 4 46.46 -35.93 -17.85
N ARG A 5 45.40 -36.57 -18.34
CA ARG A 5 44.12 -35.95 -18.68
C ARG A 5 43.48 -35.38 -17.42
N ILE A 6 43.28 -34.07 -17.40
CA ILE A 6 42.50 -33.35 -16.39
C ILE A 6 41.03 -33.54 -16.74
N ALA A 7 40.24 -34.00 -15.76
CA ALA A 7 38.81 -34.25 -15.89
C ALA A 7 38.01 -32.97 -16.22
N PRO A 8 36.93 -33.06 -17.01
CA PRO A 8 36.12 -31.91 -17.41
C PRO A 8 35.15 -31.40 -16.32
N GLY A 9 35.21 -31.95 -15.10
CA GLY A 9 34.26 -31.65 -14.02
C GLY A 9 34.51 -30.34 -13.25
N LEU A 10 35.63 -29.65 -13.47
CA LEU A 10 35.97 -28.42 -12.73
C LEU A 10 35.56 -27.12 -13.46
N ALA A 11 35.16 -27.21 -14.73
CA ALA A 11 34.77 -26.05 -15.53
C ALA A 11 33.33 -25.57 -15.27
N LEU A 12 32.48 -26.39 -14.61
CA LEU A 12 31.10 -26.02 -14.31
C LEU A 12 30.95 -25.15 -13.05
N LEU A 13 31.98 -25.06 -12.20
CA LEU A 13 31.94 -24.31 -10.94
C LEU A 13 32.39 -22.85 -11.06
N LEU A 14 32.92 -22.44 -12.21
CA LEU A 14 33.44 -21.08 -12.44
C LEU A 14 32.54 -20.21 -13.32
N CYS A 15 31.41 -20.72 -13.80
CA CYS A 15 30.45 -19.96 -14.62
C CYS A 15 29.29 -19.32 -13.82
N CYS A 16 29.28 -19.40 -12.49
CA CYS A 16 28.18 -18.86 -11.68
C CYS A 16 28.39 -17.52 -10.95
N PRO A 17 29.33 -16.59 -11.28
CA PRO A 17 29.26 -15.25 -10.70
C PRO A 17 28.38 -14.28 -11.49
N VAL A 18 27.85 -14.67 -12.66
CA VAL A 18 27.06 -13.76 -13.52
C VAL A 18 25.55 -13.84 -13.25
N LEU A 19 25.08 -14.82 -12.48
CA LEU A 19 23.65 -14.97 -12.12
C LEU A 19 23.26 -14.26 -10.80
N SER A 20 24.24 -13.77 -10.02
CA SER A 20 23.97 -13.01 -8.78
C SER A 20 23.58 -11.53 -9.05
N SER A 21 23.72 -11.06 -10.30
CA SER A 21 23.13 -9.78 -10.74
C SER A 21 21.69 -9.94 -11.28
N ALA A 22 21.02 -11.04 -10.94
CA ALA A 22 19.57 -10.99 -10.82
C ALA A 22 19.29 -10.16 -9.57
N TYR A 23 19.14 -8.85 -9.77
CA TYR A 23 18.29 -8.06 -8.90
C TYR A 23 17.03 -8.88 -8.67
N ALA A 24 16.92 -9.50 -7.51
CA ALA A 24 15.63 -9.80 -6.93
C ALA A 24 15.00 -8.42 -6.70
N LEU A 25 14.43 -7.86 -7.76
CA LEU A 25 13.18 -7.15 -7.66
C LEU A 25 12.28 -8.16 -6.95
N VAL A 26 12.24 -8.06 -5.63
CA VAL A 26 11.04 -8.47 -4.91
C VAL A 26 9.95 -7.64 -5.60
N ASP A 27 9.09 -8.29 -6.37
CA ASP A 27 7.90 -7.68 -6.97
C ASP A 27 7.08 -7.09 -5.83
N ALA A 28 7.37 -5.83 -5.52
CA ALA A 28 6.52 -4.97 -4.70
C ALA A 28 5.44 -4.31 -5.58
N ASP A 29 5.43 -4.59 -6.89
CA ASP A 29 4.54 -3.98 -7.89
C ASP A 29 3.05 -4.35 -7.70
N ASP A 30 2.72 -5.35 -6.87
CA ASP A 30 1.34 -5.73 -6.55
C ASP A 30 0.77 -4.99 -5.32
N VAL A 31 1.57 -4.21 -4.58
CA VAL A 31 1.12 -3.45 -3.41
C VAL A 31 0.98 -1.98 -3.78
N MET A 32 -0.27 -1.49 -3.76
CA MET A 32 -0.54 -0.08 -4.04
C MET A 32 0.11 0.81 -2.99
N THR A 33 0.98 1.71 -3.45
CA THR A 33 1.65 2.66 -2.56
C THR A 33 0.74 3.83 -2.20
N LYS A 34 0.99 4.48 -1.06
CA LYS A 34 0.27 5.70 -0.63
C LYS A 34 0.31 6.79 -1.70
N GLU A 35 1.45 6.96 -2.37
CA GLU A 35 1.62 7.97 -3.43
C GLU A 35 0.78 7.68 -4.67
N GLU A 36 0.68 6.41 -5.08
CA GLU A 36 -0.19 6.00 -6.18
C GLU A 36 -1.66 6.23 -5.84
N GLN A 37 -2.06 5.89 -4.61
CA GLN A 37 -3.41 6.16 -4.11
C GLN A 37 -3.73 7.66 -4.12
N ILE A 38 -2.80 8.52 -3.68
CA ILE A 38 -2.93 9.98 -3.71
C ILE A 38 -3.06 10.48 -5.16
N PHE A 39 -2.22 9.97 -6.06
CA PHE A 39 -2.27 10.33 -7.48
C PHE A 39 -3.61 9.96 -8.11
N LEU A 40 -4.13 8.76 -7.83
CA LEU A 40 -5.44 8.31 -8.30
C LEU A 40 -6.56 9.20 -7.76
N LEU A 41 -6.51 9.59 -6.49
CA LEU A 41 -7.51 10.46 -5.87
C LEU A 41 -7.50 11.86 -6.49
N HIS A 42 -6.33 12.45 -6.71
CA HIS A 42 -6.20 13.74 -7.40
C HIS A 42 -6.71 13.68 -8.85
N ARG A 43 -6.46 12.57 -9.54
CA ARG A 43 -6.99 12.34 -10.89
C ARG A 43 -8.52 12.28 -10.87
N ALA A 44 -9.12 11.58 -9.91
CA ALA A 44 -10.57 11.51 -9.73
C ALA A 44 -11.19 12.87 -9.40
N GLN A 45 -10.56 13.65 -8.52
CA GLN A 45 -10.96 15.02 -8.21
C GLN A 45 -10.98 15.90 -9.47
N ALA A 46 -9.90 15.90 -10.26
CA ALA A 46 -9.80 16.70 -11.48
C ALA A 46 -10.88 16.31 -12.52
N GLN A 47 -11.23 15.02 -12.61
CA GLN A 47 -12.34 14.56 -13.45
C GLN A 47 -13.69 15.06 -12.94
N CYS A 48 -13.91 15.05 -11.62
CA CYS A 48 -15.12 15.59 -11.02
C CYS A 48 -15.27 17.10 -11.25
N GLU A 49 -14.19 17.87 -11.09
CA GLU A 49 -14.20 19.32 -11.34
C GLU A 49 -14.56 19.64 -12.81
N LYS A 50 -14.10 18.81 -13.77
CA LYS A 50 -14.53 18.91 -15.17
C LYS A 50 -16.03 18.67 -15.32
N ARG A 51 -16.56 17.60 -14.72
CA ARG A 51 -17.99 17.26 -14.74
C ARG A 51 -18.85 18.36 -14.11
N LEU A 52 -18.38 18.95 -13.02
CA LEU A 52 -19.07 20.02 -12.32
C LEU A 52 -19.18 21.26 -13.22
N LYS A 53 -18.11 21.65 -13.92
CA LYS A 53 -18.14 22.74 -14.90
C LYS A 53 -19.13 22.47 -16.03
N GLU A 54 -19.14 21.26 -16.59
CA GLU A 54 -20.10 20.85 -17.63
C GLU A 54 -21.57 20.95 -17.18
N VAL A 55 -21.86 20.59 -15.93
CA VAL A 55 -23.22 20.64 -15.37
C VAL A 55 -23.63 22.06 -14.98
N LEU A 56 -22.70 22.89 -14.51
CA LEU A 56 -22.95 24.30 -14.15
C LEU A 56 -23.02 25.23 -15.37
N GLN A 57 -22.40 24.88 -16.49
CA GLN A 57 -22.51 25.63 -17.75
C GLN A 57 -23.77 25.29 -18.55
N ARG A 58 -24.26 24.04 -18.47
CA ARG A 58 -25.53 23.63 -19.09
C ARG A 58 -26.77 24.49 -18.76
N PRO A 59 -26.98 25.02 -17.54
CA PRO A 59 -28.11 25.92 -17.26
C PRO A 59 -27.96 27.31 -17.90
N ALA A 60 -26.79 27.71 -18.41
CA ALA A 60 -26.64 28.97 -19.15
C ALA A 60 -27.19 28.86 -20.59
N ASP A 61 -27.04 27.71 -21.24
CA ASP A 61 -27.45 27.52 -22.64
C ASP A 61 -28.97 27.38 -22.82
N ILE A 62 -29.70 26.95 -21.77
CA ILE A 62 -31.16 26.83 -21.81
C ILE A 62 -31.85 28.21 -21.71
N MET A 63 -31.25 29.17 -21.01
CA MET A 63 -31.75 30.56 -20.99
C MET A 63 -31.52 31.31 -22.32
N GLU A 64 -30.58 30.84 -23.15
CA GLU A 64 -30.36 31.36 -24.52
C GLU A 64 -31.40 30.79 -25.50
N SER A 65 -31.75 29.50 -25.36
CA SER A 65 -32.68 28.81 -26.26
C SER A 65 -34.14 29.28 -26.12
N ASP A 66 -34.60 29.60 -24.91
CA ASP A 66 -35.95 30.14 -24.68
C ASP A 66 -36.13 31.56 -25.24
N LYS A 67 -35.05 32.35 -25.38
CA LYS A 67 -35.08 33.66 -26.07
C LYS A 67 -35.20 33.50 -27.58
N VAL A 68 -34.62 32.45 -28.17
CA VAL A 68 -34.70 32.20 -29.62
C VAL A 68 -36.11 31.79 -30.03
N TRP A 69 -36.82 31.00 -29.22
CA TRP A 69 -38.22 30.62 -29.52
C TRP A 69 -39.22 31.78 -29.35
N ALA A 70 -39.01 32.66 -28.36
CA ALA A 70 -39.84 33.85 -28.17
C ALA A 70 -39.68 34.90 -29.28
N SER A 71 -38.54 34.90 -29.99
CA SER A 71 -38.24 35.87 -31.05
C SER A 71 -38.76 35.46 -32.44
N ALA A 72 -39.14 34.19 -32.62
CA ALA A 72 -39.53 33.63 -33.92
C ALA A 72 -41.06 33.57 -34.17
N SER A 73 -41.89 34.03 -33.23
CA SER A 73 -43.37 33.93 -33.30
C SER A 73 -44.09 35.24 -33.64
N THR A 74 -43.47 36.16 -34.38
CA THR A 74 -44.15 37.34 -34.93
C THR A 74 -43.95 37.46 -36.44
N SER A 75 -44.64 36.61 -37.22
CA SER A 75 -45.17 36.96 -38.55
C SER A 75 -46.01 35.80 -39.12
N GLY A 76 -47.29 36.05 -39.42
CA GLY A 76 -48.10 35.17 -40.28
C GLY A 76 -49.55 34.94 -39.85
N LYS A 77 -50.49 35.66 -40.47
CA LYS A 77 -51.93 35.30 -40.54
C LYS A 77 -52.12 34.04 -41.41
N PRO A 78 -53.10 33.15 -41.14
CA PRO A 78 -54.43 33.21 -41.82
C PRO A 78 -55.61 32.70 -40.93
N ARG A 79 -56.80 33.33 -40.96
CA ARG A 79 -58.01 33.10 -41.80
C ARG A 79 -59.08 32.18 -41.16
N LYS A 80 -60.21 32.82 -40.84
CA LYS A 80 -61.59 32.36 -40.52
C LYS A 80 -61.95 30.87 -40.65
N GLU A 81 -62.61 30.36 -39.61
CA GLU A 81 -63.84 29.56 -39.72
C GLU A 81 -64.82 29.83 -38.56
N LYS A 82 -66.12 29.68 -38.84
CA LYS A 82 -67.28 30.08 -38.03
C LYS A 82 -67.86 28.89 -37.24
N ALA A 83 -68.38 29.13 -36.03
CA ALA A 83 -69.71 28.70 -35.53
C ALA A 83 -69.92 29.26 -34.10
N SER A 84 -70.87 30.20 -33.89
CA SER A 84 -72.14 30.04 -33.14
C SER A 84 -72.02 29.20 -31.85
N GLY A 85 -72.32 29.64 -30.61
CA GLY A 85 -73.06 30.78 -30.09
C GLY A 85 -74.07 30.28 -29.03
N LYS A 86 -73.98 30.77 -27.77
CA LYS A 86 -75.06 31.13 -26.81
C LYS A 86 -74.68 30.95 -25.31
N LEU A 87 -74.64 32.09 -24.62
CA LEU A 87 -75.26 32.53 -23.34
C LEU A 87 -75.49 31.55 -22.14
N PHE A 88 -75.01 32.00 -20.96
CA PHE A 88 -75.20 31.61 -19.53
C PHE A 88 -76.69 31.45 -19.05
N PRO A 89 -77.04 30.96 -17.81
CA PRO A 89 -76.28 30.98 -16.53
C PRO A 89 -76.35 29.76 -15.55
N ASP A 90 -75.47 29.83 -14.54
CA ASP A 90 -75.44 29.29 -13.15
C ASP A 90 -76.15 27.99 -12.74
N SER A 91 -75.36 27.10 -12.09
CA SER A 91 -75.76 26.38 -10.87
C SER A 91 -74.52 25.79 -10.17
N GLU A 92 -74.37 26.10 -8.89
CA GLU A 92 -73.39 25.61 -7.93
C GLU A 92 -73.46 24.07 -7.77
N GLU A 93 -72.31 23.39 -7.71
CA GLU A 93 -72.17 22.12 -6.96
C GLU A 93 -70.68 21.77 -6.77
N ASP A 94 -70.32 21.54 -5.51
CA ASP A 94 -68.97 21.33 -4.98
C ASP A 94 -68.24 20.13 -5.62
N LYS A 95 -67.10 20.37 -6.26
CA LYS A 95 -66.08 19.35 -6.54
C LYS A 95 -64.68 19.90 -6.36
N GLU A 96 -63.96 19.27 -5.43
CA GLU A 96 -62.56 19.53 -5.13
C GLU A 96 -61.70 19.60 -6.40
N LEU A 97 -60.97 20.70 -6.54
CA LEU A 97 -60.05 20.94 -7.64
C LEU A 97 -58.74 20.15 -7.40
N PRO A 98 -58.25 19.34 -8.37
CA PRO A 98 -56.97 18.68 -8.22
C PRO A 98 -55.85 19.71 -8.44
N THR A 99 -55.23 20.18 -7.35
CA THR A 99 -53.97 20.92 -7.43
C THR A 99 -52.83 19.98 -7.78
N GLY A 100 -52.62 19.78 -9.08
CA GLY A 100 -51.55 18.95 -9.65
C GLY A 100 -50.43 19.74 -10.31
N SER A 101 -50.01 20.90 -9.79
CA SER A 101 -48.72 21.45 -10.20
C SER A 101 -47.62 20.70 -9.45
N ARG A 102 -47.00 19.70 -10.09
CA ARG A 102 -45.76 19.09 -9.63
C ARG A 102 -44.71 20.21 -9.53
N ARG A 103 -44.53 20.81 -8.34
CA ARG A 103 -43.34 21.63 -8.07
C ARG A 103 -42.16 20.67 -8.19
N ARG A 104 -41.51 20.64 -9.36
CA ARG A 104 -40.19 20.02 -9.50
C ARG A 104 -39.27 20.80 -8.57
N GLY A 105 -38.96 20.23 -7.40
CA GLY A 105 -37.93 20.78 -6.53
C GLY A 105 -36.61 20.91 -7.31
N ARG A 106 -35.77 21.88 -6.95
CA ARG A 106 -34.46 22.01 -7.58
C ARG A 106 -33.61 20.79 -7.21
N PRO A 107 -32.94 20.13 -8.18
CA PRO A 107 -32.07 19.00 -7.87
C PRO A 107 -30.89 19.46 -7.01
N CYS A 108 -30.35 18.54 -6.21
CA CYS A 108 -29.08 18.78 -5.53
C CYS A 108 -27.95 18.88 -6.55
N LEU A 109 -27.09 19.88 -6.38
CA LEU A 109 -25.94 20.08 -7.25
C LEU A 109 -24.90 18.97 -7.05
N PRO A 110 -24.20 18.56 -8.13
CA PRO A 110 -23.10 17.64 -7.99
C PRO A 110 -21.96 18.28 -7.18
N GLU A 111 -21.29 17.48 -6.36
CA GLU A 111 -20.16 17.94 -5.55
C GLU A 111 -19.11 16.84 -5.38
N TRP A 112 -17.88 17.26 -5.09
CA TRP A 112 -16.79 16.37 -4.70
C TRP A 112 -16.64 16.41 -3.18
N ASP A 113 -16.75 15.26 -2.52
CA ASP A 113 -16.67 15.16 -1.06
C ASP A 113 -15.31 14.64 -0.55
N HIS A 114 -14.25 14.88 -1.34
CA HIS A 114 -12.90 14.36 -1.14
C HIS A 114 -12.71 12.87 -1.47
N ILE A 115 -13.79 12.12 -1.70
CA ILE A 115 -13.72 10.69 -2.00
C ILE A 115 -14.44 10.37 -3.30
N LEU A 116 -15.67 10.85 -3.48
CA LEU A 116 -16.55 10.53 -4.59
C LEU A 116 -17.08 11.80 -5.26
N CYS A 117 -17.38 11.67 -6.55
CA CYS A 117 -18.08 12.70 -7.31
C CYS A 117 -19.57 12.38 -7.31
N TRP A 118 -20.36 13.12 -6.54
CA TRP A 118 -21.80 12.88 -6.42
C TRP A 118 -22.54 13.43 -7.65
N PRO A 119 -23.41 12.63 -8.29
CA PRO A 119 -24.23 13.11 -9.40
C PRO A 119 -25.37 14.02 -8.90
N PRO A 120 -26.06 14.74 -9.82
CA PRO A 120 -27.23 15.53 -9.45
C PRO A 120 -28.32 14.66 -8.80
N GLY A 121 -28.78 15.06 -7.62
CA GLY A 121 -29.76 14.31 -6.82
C GLY A 121 -31.19 14.80 -7.05
N ALA A 122 -32.14 13.88 -7.17
CA ALA A 122 -33.56 14.22 -7.21
C ALA A 122 -34.06 14.65 -5.81
N PRO A 123 -34.87 15.72 -5.70
CA PRO A 123 -35.31 16.23 -4.40
C PRO A 123 -36.13 15.20 -3.62
N GLY A 124 -35.71 14.87 -2.40
CA GLY A 124 -36.37 13.92 -1.51
C GLY A 124 -36.01 12.45 -1.76
N GLU A 125 -35.10 12.15 -2.70
CA GLU A 125 -34.63 10.80 -2.99
C GLU A 125 -33.24 10.53 -2.41
N VAL A 126 -32.93 9.24 -2.23
CA VAL A 126 -31.59 8.77 -1.86
C VAL A 126 -30.83 8.42 -3.13
N VAL A 127 -29.66 9.02 -3.31
CA VAL A 127 -28.72 8.75 -4.39
C VAL A 127 -27.78 7.65 -3.94
N ALA A 128 -27.71 6.57 -4.72
CA ALA A 128 -26.77 5.47 -4.52
C ALA A 128 -25.70 5.50 -5.63
N VAL A 129 -24.43 5.50 -5.24
CA VAL A 129 -23.28 5.50 -6.16
C VAL A 129 -22.42 4.29 -5.83
N PRO A 130 -21.95 3.49 -6.81
CA PRO A 130 -21.06 2.37 -6.53
C PRO A 130 -19.78 2.84 -5.83
N CYS A 131 -19.23 2.01 -4.94
CA CYS A 131 -17.95 2.30 -4.31
C CYS A 131 -16.84 2.43 -5.38
N PRO A 132 -15.93 3.40 -5.27
CA PRO A 132 -14.91 3.67 -6.28
C PRO A 132 -13.91 2.54 -6.46
N ASP A 133 -13.48 2.31 -7.70
CA ASP A 133 -12.45 1.31 -8.04
C ASP A 133 -11.02 1.79 -7.78
N TYR A 134 -10.83 3.11 -7.61
CA TYR A 134 -9.52 3.72 -7.32
C TYR A 134 -9.17 3.75 -5.83
N ILE A 135 -9.96 3.11 -4.97
CA ILE A 135 -9.64 2.91 -3.56
C ILE A 135 -9.51 1.41 -3.34
N TYR A 136 -8.28 0.95 -3.15
CA TYR A 136 -7.98 -0.48 -3.06
C TYR A 136 -8.73 -1.20 -1.92
N ASP A 137 -8.82 -0.56 -0.75
CA ASP A 137 -9.40 -1.20 0.44
C ASP A 137 -10.94 -1.19 0.48
N PHE A 138 -11.60 -0.68 -0.55
CA PHE A 138 -13.05 -0.60 -0.61
C PHE A 138 -13.69 -1.85 -1.21
N ASN A 139 -14.87 -2.18 -0.71
CA ASN A 139 -15.71 -3.19 -1.32
C ASN A 139 -16.38 -2.62 -2.60
N HIS A 140 -15.79 -2.86 -3.76
CA HIS A 140 -16.28 -2.39 -5.07
C HIS A 140 -17.69 -2.89 -5.45
N LYS A 141 -18.23 -3.90 -4.74
CA LYS A 141 -19.62 -4.38 -4.95
C LYS A 141 -20.67 -3.59 -4.16
N GLY A 142 -20.23 -2.76 -3.20
CA GLY A 142 -21.11 -1.96 -2.37
C GLY A 142 -21.51 -0.64 -3.02
N HIS A 143 -22.42 0.08 -2.38
CA HIS A 143 -22.82 1.43 -2.76
C HIS A 143 -22.66 2.41 -1.59
N ALA A 144 -22.25 3.64 -1.90
CA ALA A 144 -22.32 4.78 -1.02
C ALA A 144 -23.68 5.48 -1.20
N TYR A 145 -24.29 5.90 -0.09
CA TYR A 145 -25.62 6.53 -0.10
C TYR A 145 -25.56 7.97 0.41
N ARG A 146 -26.29 8.85 -0.26
CA ARG A 146 -26.50 10.24 0.17
C ARG A 146 -27.92 10.69 -0.16
N ARG A 147 -28.54 11.47 0.73
CA ARG A 147 -29.91 11.94 0.53
C ARG A 147 -29.92 13.39 0.04
N CYS A 148 -30.69 13.63 -1.00
CA CYS A 148 -30.98 14.98 -1.45
C CYS A 148 -32.25 15.49 -0.77
N ASP A 149 -32.14 16.62 -0.09
CA ASP A 149 -33.25 17.19 0.66
C ASP A 149 -34.20 17.98 -0.27
N ARG A 150 -35.45 18.22 0.16
CA ARG A 150 -36.48 18.83 -0.72
C ARG A 150 -36.17 20.28 -1.13
N ASN A 151 -35.27 20.93 -0.40
CA ASN A 151 -34.79 22.28 -0.67
C ASN A 151 -33.73 22.34 -1.80
N GLY A 152 -33.27 21.19 -2.30
CA GLY A 152 -32.20 21.11 -3.31
C GLY A 152 -30.78 21.20 -2.74
N SER A 153 -30.61 20.91 -1.44
CA SER A 153 -29.32 20.78 -0.76
C SER A 153 -29.14 19.36 -0.21
N TRP A 154 -27.90 18.93 -0.04
CA TRP A 154 -27.59 17.63 0.56
C TRP A 154 -27.98 17.59 2.05
N GLU A 155 -28.50 16.44 2.51
CA GLU A 155 -28.88 16.24 3.91
C GLU A 155 -27.67 16.50 4.83
N LEU A 156 -27.88 17.23 5.93
CA LEU A 156 -26.85 17.52 6.92
C LEU A 156 -26.95 16.55 8.10
N VAL A 157 -25.83 16.27 8.75
CA VAL A 157 -25.79 15.47 9.97
C VAL A 157 -26.48 16.25 11.11
N PRO A 158 -27.40 15.63 11.88
CA PRO A 158 -28.05 16.31 13.01
C PRO A 158 -27.01 16.90 13.99
N GLY A 159 -27.12 18.20 14.26
CA GLY A 159 -26.23 18.90 15.19
C GLY A 159 -24.86 19.31 14.63
N HIS A 160 -24.54 19.02 13.36
CA HIS A 160 -23.27 19.37 12.74
C HIS A 160 -23.46 19.97 11.34
N ASN A 161 -22.61 20.91 10.94
CA ASN A 161 -22.65 21.50 9.59
C ASN A 161 -21.84 20.67 8.57
N ARG A 162 -22.06 19.36 8.56
CA ARG A 162 -21.42 18.41 7.63
C ARG A 162 -22.50 17.66 6.84
N THR A 163 -22.24 17.41 5.57
CA THR A 163 -23.12 16.61 4.70
C THR A 163 -23.14 15.15 5.17
N TRP A 164 -24.33 14.61 5.36
CA TRP A 164 -24.53 13.20 5.67
C TRP A 164 -24.18 12.34 4.46
N ALA A 165 -23.47 11.24 4.68
CA ALA A 165 -23.19 10.21 3.70
C ALA A 165 -23.00 8.88 4.42
N ASN A 166 -23.43 7.79 3.79
CA ASN A 166 -23.29 6.44 4.33
C ASN A 166 -22.35 5.61 3.45
N TYR A 167 -21.18 5.27 3.99
CA TYR A 167 -20.14 4.44 3.37
C TYR A 167 -20.04 3.03 3.96
N SER A 168 -21.03 2.59 4.76
CA SER A 168 -20.97 1.32 5.50
C SER A 168 -20.72 0.10 4.61
N GLU A 169 -21.27 0.08 3.40
CA GLU A 169 -21.05 -1.02 2.45
C GLU A 169 -19.64 -1.03 1.85
N CYS A 170 -19.01 0.14 1.71
CA CYS A 170 -17.66 0.27 1.15
C CYS A 170 -16.58 -0.15 2.16
N VAL A 171 -16.74 0.18 3.45
CA VAL A 171 -15.71 -0.01 4.49
C VAL A 171 -15.76 -1.37 5.20
N LYS A 172 -16.44 -2.36 4.63
CA LYS A 172 -16.72 -3.65 5.28
C LYS A 172 -15.48 -4.45 5.69
N PHE A 173 -14.36 -4.29 4.98
CA PHE A 173 -13.13 -5.07 5.17
C PHE A 173 -12.08 -4.41 6.08
N LEU A 174 -12.22 -3.12 6.40
CA LEU A 174 -11.22 -2.31 7.12
C LEU A 174 -11.14 -2.56 8.65
N THR A 175 -11.81 -3.59 9.17
CA THR A 175 -11.95 -3.80 10.63
C THR A 175 -10.90 -4.70 11.27
N ASN A 176 -10.06 -5.38 10.48
CA ASN A 176 -9.15 -6.44 10.98
C ASN A 176 -7.71 -6.00 11.30
N GLU A 177 -7.35 -4.74 11.04
CA GLU A 177 -5.98 -4.20 11.16
C GLU A 177 -5.33 -4.42 12.53
N THR A 178 -6.11 -4.37 13.61
CA THR A 178 -5.58 -4.46 14.98
C THR A 178 -5.08 -5.85 15.34
N ARG A 179 -5.64 -6.91 14.72
CA ARG A 179 -5.29 -8.30 15.06
C ARG A 179 -3.92 -8.69 14.51
N GLU A 180 -3.56 -8.18 13.34
CA GLU A 180 -2.28 -8.52 12.69
C GLU A 180 -1.12 -7.85 13.40
N ARG A 181 -1.24 -6.56 13.77
CA ARG A 181 -0.22 -5.85 14.54
C ARG A 181 0.13 -6.55 15.85
N GLU A 182 -0.88 -7.02 16.59
CA GLU A 182 -0.65 -7.74 17.84
C GLU A 182 0.16 -9.03 17.64
N VAL A 183 -0.07 -9.75 16.54
CA VAL A 183 0.69 -10.97 16.23
C VAL A 183 2.14 -10.62 15.88
N PHE A 184 2.36 -9.58 15.06
CA PHE A 184 3.71 -9.14 14.70
C PHE A 184 4.50 -8.64 15.91
N ASP A 185 3.88 -7.90 16.82
CA ASP A 185 4.51 -7.42 18.05
C ASP A 185 4.90 -8.58 18.98
N ARG A 186 4.01 -9.57 19.14
CA ARG A 186 4.30 -10.77 19.93
C ARG A 186 5.49 -11.55 19.36
N LEU A 187 5.53 -11.76 18.04
CA LEU A 187 6.66 -12.40 17.37
C LEU A 187 7.94 -11.58 17.55
N GLY A 188 7.83 -10.25 17.39
CA GLY A 188 8.81 -9.22 17.71
C GLY A 188 9.55 -9.48 19.01
N MET A 189 8.77 -9.52 20.09
CA MET A 189 9.28 -9.71 21.44
C MET A 189 9.97 -11.07 21.63
N ILE A 190 9.38 -12.15 21.11
CA ILE A 190 9.92 -13.50 21.28
C ILE A 190 11.30 -13.63 20.62
N TYR A 191 11.44 -13.22 19.35
CA TYR A 191 12.73 -13.34 18.68
C TYR A 191 13.76 -12.37 19.27
N THR A 192 13.36 -11.15 19.65
CA THR A 192 14.28 -10.13 20.21
C THR A 192 14.92 -10.62 21.50
N VAL A 193 14.09 -11.15 22.42
CA VAL A 193 14.57 -11.73 23.68
C VAL A 193 15.43 -12.96 23.41
N GLY A 194 14.99 -13.85 22.52
CA GLY A 194 15.73 -15.07 22.17
C GLY A 194 17.12 -14.79 21.59
N TYR A 195 17.23 -13.86 20.64
CA TYR A 195 18.51 -13.48 20.04
C TYR A 195 19.41 -12.72 21.00
N SER A 196 18.86 -11.93 21.93
CA SER A 196 19.64 -11.25 22.97
C SER A 196 20.31 -12.24 23.92
N VAL A 197 19.55 -13.23 24.42
CA VAL A 197 20.07 -14.29 25.31
C VAL A 197 21.09 -15.16 24.57
N SER A 198 20.82 -15.49 23.31
CA SER A 198 21.74 -16.27 22.47
C SER A 198 23.04 -15.52 22.22
N LEU A 199 22.98 -14.23 21.90
CA LEU A 199 24.17 -13.40 21.68
C LEU A 199 25.04 -13.32 22.94
N ALA A 200 24.44 -13.10 24.11
CA ALA A 200 25.17 -13.05 25.37
C ALA A 200 25.88 -14.37 25.69
N SER A 201 25.17 -15.49 25.61
CA SER A 201 25.72 -16.82 25.89
C SER A 201 26.80 -17.24 24.88
N LEU A 202 26.60 -16.98 23.58
CA LEU A 202 27.57 -17.29 22.54
C LEU A 202 28.82 -16.42 22.65
N THR A 203 28.69 -15.16 23.05
CA THR A 203 29.86 -14.28 23.29
C THR A 203 30.73 -14.87 24.38
N VAL A 204 30.14 -15.31 25.50
CA VAL A 204 30.87 -15.99 26.59
C VAL A 204 31.52 -17.28 26.09
N ALA A 205 30.80 -18.09 25.31
CA ALA A 205 31.34 -19.35 24.77
C ALA A 205 32.55 -19.13 23.83
N VAL A 206 32.47 -18.16 22.91
CA VAL A 206 33.57 -17.81 22.00
C VAL A 206 34.76 -17.27 22.78
N LEU A 207 34.54 -16.44 23.81
CA LEU A 207 35.61 -15.94 24.68
C LEU A 207 36.34 -17.07 25.41
N ILE A 208 35.62 -18.05 25.96
CA ILE A 208 36.19 -19.22 26.61
C ILE A 208 37.04 -20.03 25.62
N LEU A 209 36.50 -20.36 24.44
CA LEU A 209 37.21 -21.15 23.43
C LEU A 209 38.43 -20.42 22.85
N ALA A 210 38.36 -19.09 22.72
CA ALA A 210 39.47 -18.27 22.26
C ALA A 210 40.59 -18.16 23.33
N TYR A 211 40.22 -17.99 24.60
CA TYR A 211 41.16 -17.77 25.71
C TYR A 211 41.96 -19.03 26.05
N PHE A 212 41.31 -20.19 26.18
CA PHE A 212 41.97 -21.42 26.57
C PHE A 212 42.68 -22.08 25.38
N ARG A 213 43.98 -21.79 25.22
CA ARG A 213 44.84 -22.42 24.18
C ARG A 213 44.82 -23.96 24.18
N ARG A 214 44.54 -24.58 25.33
CA ARG A 214 44.39 -26.04 25.47
C ARG A 214 43.19 -26.59 24.69
N LEU A 215 42.20 -25.75 24.37
CA LEU A 215 41.00 -26.11 23.61
C LEU A 215 41.15 -25.81 22.11
N HIS A 216 42.33 -25.40 21.63
CA HIS A 216 42.54 -25.12 20.20
C HIS A 216 42.71 -26.42 19.41
N CYS A 217 41.59 -26.95 18.92
CA CYS A 217 41.52 -28.13 18.06
C CYS A 217 40.70 -27.79 16.80
N THR A 218 40.92 -28.51 15.69
CA THR A 218 40.18 -28.34 14.42
C THR A 218 38.66 -28.33 14.61
N ARG A 219 38.13 -29.25 15.42
CA ARG A 219 36.71 -29.28 15.81
C ARG A 219 36.24 -27.99 16.50
N ASN A 220 37.03 -27.50 17.46
CA ASN A 220 36.67 -26.28 18.20
C ASN A 220 36.80 -25.03 17.33
N TYR A 221 37.67 -25.01 16.32
CA TYR A 221 37.69 -23.95 15.30
C TYR A 221 36.40 -23.92 14.47
N ILE A 222 35.87 -25.08 14.07
CA ILE A 222 34.59 -25.17 13.35
C ILE A 222 33.45 -24.67 14.23
N HIS A 223 33.40 -25.09 15.50
CA HIS A 223 32.41 -24.57 16.45
C HIS A 223 32.54 -23.05 16.68
N MET A 224 33.75 -22.49 16.73
CA MET A 224 33.95 -21.05 16.83
C MET A 224 33.39 -20.30 15.61
N HIS A 225 33.60 -20.82 14.39
CA HIS A 225 33.00 -20.23 13.19
C HIS A 225 31.47 -20.34 13.18
N LEU A 226 30.92 -21.46 13.63
CA LEU A 226 29.48 -21.65 13.78
C LEU A 226 28.89 -20.64 14.78
N PHE A 227 29.50 -20.51 15.96
CA PHE A 227 29.05 -19.53 16.97
C PHE A 227 29.15 -18.09 16.46
N LEU A 228 30.22 -17.75 15.75
CA LEU A 228 30.34 -16.44 15.11
C LEU A 228 29.23 -16.20 14.06
N SER A 229 28.84 -17.22 13.29
CA SER A 229 27.74 -17.11 12.34
C SER A 229 26.39 -16.83 13.04
N PHE A 230 26.14 -17.45 14.20
CA PHE A 230 24.96 -17.16 15.02
C PHE A 230 25.00 -15.75 15.62
N MET A 231 26.17 -15.28 16.08
CA MET A 231 26.33 -13.91 16.58
C MET A 231 26.04 -12.88 15.48
N LEU A 232 26.60 -13.07 14.28
CA LEU A 232 26.37 -12.16 13.14
C LEU A 232 24.91 -12.18 12.68
N ARG A 233 24.25 -13.33 12.71
CA ARG A 233 22.81 -13.45 12.46
C ARG A 233 21.98 -12.67 13.49
N ALA A 234 22.32 -12.75 14.77
CA ALA A 234 21.61 -11.99 15.80
C ALA A 234 21.80 -10.47 15.60
N VAL A 235 23.03 -10.03 15.34
CA VAL A 235 23.34 -8.61 15.09
C VAL A 235 22.63 -8.09 13.84
N SER A 236 22.58 -8.87 12.75
CA SER A 236 21.92 -8.44 11.51
C SER A 236 20.41 -8.28 11.66
N ILE A 237 19.78 -9.09 12.52
CA ILE A 237 18.37 -8.92 12.87
C ILE A 237 18.15 -7.59 13.59
N PHE A 238 18.96 -7.25 14.59
CA PHE A 238 18.85 -5.95 15.27
C PHE A 238 19.06 -4.76 14.32
N VAL A 239 20.02 -4.86 13.40
CA VAL A 239 20.23 -3.82 12.38
C VAL A 239 19.01 -3.70 11.46
N LYS A 240 18.46 -4.82 10.99
CA LYS A 240 17.24 -4.85 10.17
C LYS A 240 16.06 -4.22 10.90
N ASP A 241 15.85 -4.57 12.17
CA ASP A 241 14.73 -4.07 12.97
C ASP A 241 14.88 -2.59 13.29
N ALA A 242 16.10 -2.09 13.53
CA ALA A 242 16.35 -0.66 13.71
C ALA A 242 15.97 0.16 12.47
N VAL A 243 16.27 -0.36 11.26
CA VAL A 243 15.91 0.29 10.00
C VAL A 243 14.39 0.21 9.74
N LEU A 244 13.77 -0.93 10.00
CA LEU A 244 12.31 -1.10 9.86
C LEU A 244 11.53 -0.22 10.85
N TYR A 245 11.96 -0.16 12.11
CA TYR A 245 11.33 0.66 13.13
C TYR A 245 11.45 2.15 12.78
N SER A 246 12.62 2.58 12.29
CA SER A 246 12.80 3.95 11.80
C SER A 246 11.80 4.28 10.68
N GLY A 247 11.57 3.36 9.73
CA GLY A 247 10.55 3.52 8.69
C GLY A 247 9.12 3.61 9.24
N ALA A 248 8.75 2.74 10.18
CA ALA A 248 7.43 2.74 10.80
C ALA A 248 7.16 4.01 11.65
N THR A 249 8.15 4.48 12.40
CA THR A 249 8.02 5.72 13.20
C THR A 249 7.94 6.97 12.34
N LEU A 250 8.60 6.99 11.19
CA LEU A 250 8.50 8.10 10.25
C LEU A 250 7.11 8.15 9.61
N ASP A 251 6.53 7.00 9.26
CA ASP A 251 5.17 6.92 8.71
C ASP A 251 4.11 7.38 9.73
N GLU A 252 4.27 7.01 11.02
CA GLU A 252 3.38 7.47 12.09
C GLU A 252 3.58 8.96 12.43
N ALA A 253 4.83 9.46 12.41
CA ALA A 253 5.12 10.88 12.59
C ALA A 253 4.49 11.72 11.46
N GLU A 254 4.53 11.22 10.23
CA GLU A 254 3.88 11.87 9.09
C GLU A 254 2.35 11.91 9.22
N ARG A 255 1.73 10.93 9.88
CA ARG A 255 0.28 10.96 10.20
C ARG A 255 -0.10 11.97 11.28
N LEU A 256 0.84 12.40 12.13
CA LEU A 256 0.58 13.35 13.21
C LEU A 256 0.98 14.81 12.86
N THR A 257 1.76 15.01 11.81
CA THR A 257 2.21 16.34 11.36
C THR A 257 1.36 16.91 10.22
N GLU A 258 0.03 16.84 10.29
CA GLU A 258 -0.83 17.56 9.33
C GLU A 258 -0.69 19.09 9.46
N GLU A 259 -0.21 19.57 10.62
CA GLU A 259 0.07 20.99 10.89
C GLU A 259 1.50 21.43 10.49
N GLU A 260 2.53 20.58 10.61
CA GLU A 260 3.91 20.93 10.21
C GLU A 260 4.17 20.73 8.70
N LEU A 261 3.43 19.84 8.01
CA LEU A 261 3.61 19.59 6.56
C LEU A 261 3.30 20.82 5.70
N ARG A 262 2.43 21.72 6.16
CA ARG A 262 2.15 23.00 5.48
C ARG A 262 3.33 23.97 5.54
N ALA A 263 4.23 23.85 6.53
CA ALA A 263 5.43 24.68 6.63
C ALA A 263 6.60 24.14 5.78
N ILE A 264 6.64 22.83 5.52
CA ILE A 264 7.70 22.18 4.73
C ILE A 264 7.43 22.32 3.21
N ALA A 265 6.17 22.53 2.79
CA ALA A 265 5.79 22.75 1.40
C ALA A 265 6.40 24.01 0.73
N GLN A 266 7.06 24.90 1.50
CA GLN A 266 7.82 26.04 0.97
C GLN A 266 9.34 25.79 0.81
N ALA A 267 9.88 24.63 1.17
CA ALA A 267 11.30 24.30 0.98
C ALA A 267 11.52 23.36 -0.23
N PRO A 268 12.62 23.51 -1.00
CA PRO A 268 12.96 22.54 -2.04
C PRO A 268 13.23 21.17 -1.40
N PRO A 269 12.92 20.05 -2.09
CA PRO A 269 13.04 18.71 -1.51
C PRO A 269 14.49 18.43 -1.10
N PRO A 270 14.75 17.66 -0.04
CA PRO A 270 16.03 17.00 0.17
C PRO A 270 16.03 15.63 -0.55
N PRO A 271 16.51 15.54 -1.81
CA PRO A 271 16.59 14.26 -2.54
C PRO A 271 17.61 13.28 -1.94
N ALA A 272 18.50 13.73 -1.05
CA ALA A 272 19.57 12.89 -0.49
C ALA A 272 19.12 12.07 0.73
N ALA A 273 18.22 12.59 1.57
CA ALA A 273 17.82 11.93 2.82
C ALA A 273 16.90 10.72 2.57
N ALA A 274 15.94 10.85 1.65
CA ALA A 274 15.06 9.75 1.24
C ALA A 274 15.82 8.62 0.50
N ALA A 275 16.78 9.00 -0.36
CA ALA A 275 17.65 8.03 -1.06
C ALA A 275 18.58 7.27 -0.10
N ALA A 276 19.09 7.94 0.95
CA ALA A 276 19.91 7.31 1.98
C ALA A 276 19.11 6.29 2.82
N GLY A 277 17.84 6.58 3.14
CA GLY A 277 16.96 5.64 3.83
C GLY A 277 16.69 4.36 3.01
N TYR A 278 16.43 4.53 1.71
CA TYR A 278 16.18 3.40 0.80
C TYR A 278 17.43 2.54 0.58
N ALA A 279 18.60 3.17 0.37
CA ALA A 279 19.86 2.45 0.24
C ALA A 279 20.24 1.73 1.55
N GLY A 280 20.03 2.38 2.71
CA GLY A 280 20.25 1.78 4.02
C GLY A 280 19.39 0.55 4.27
N CYS A 281 18.10 0.61 3.92
CA CYS A 281 17.19 -0.54 3.99
C CYS A 281 17.64 -1.69 3.09
N ARG A 282 17.98 -1.42 1.82
CA ARG A 282 18.50 -2.45 0.90
C ARG A 282 19.74 -3.14 1.47
N VAL A 283 20.71 -2.37 1.94
CA VAL A 283 21.95 -2.90 2.52
C VAL A 283 21.66 -3.74 3.78
N ALA A 284 20.79 -3.27 4.67
CA ALA A 284 20.41 -4.00 5.88
C ALA A 284 19.73 -5.34 5.56
N VAL A 285 18.81 -5.37 4.59
CA VAL A 285 18.14 -6.59 4.13
C VAL A 285 19.14 -7.55 3.48
N THR A 286 20.06 -7.06 2.65
CA THR A 286 21.12 -7.87 2.04
C THR A 286 22.01 -8.52 3.12
N PHE A 287 22.45 -7.76 4.12
CA PHE A 287 23.24 -8.32 5.23
C PHE A 287 22.46 -9.35 6.03
N PHE A 288 21.18 -9.12 6.31
CA PHE A 288 20.32 -10.09 6.99
C PHE A 288 20.25 -11.42 6.23
N LEU A 289 19.97 -11.37 4.92
CA LEU A 289 19.89 -12.58 4.09
C LEU A 289 21.24 -13.30 3.98
N TYR A 290 22.34 -12.56 3.83
CA TYR A 290 23.69 -13.12 3.79
C TYR A 290 24.02 -13.89 5.07
N PHE A 291 23.86 -13.27 6.25
CA PHE A 291 24.18 -13.94 7.52
C PHE A 291 23.21 -15.08 7.86
N LEU A 292 21.96 -15.01 7.42
CA LEU A 292 21.02 -16.11 7.51
C LEU A 292 21.50 -17.32 6.69
N ALA A 293 21.92 -17.09 5.44
CA ALA A 293 22.45 -18.13 4.57
C ALA A 293 23.74 -18.72 5.14
N THR A 294 24.71 -17.88 5.50
CA THR A 294 25.98 -18.30 6.12
C THR A 294 25.76 -19.13 7.38
N ASN A 295 24.78 -18.80 8.21
CA ASN A 295 24.45 -19.60 9.39
C ASN A 295 24.01 -21.03 9.02
N TYR A 296 23.12 -21.19 8.03
CA TYR A 296 22.73 -22.52 7.55
C TYR A 296 23.88 -23.27 6.89
N TYR A 297 24.74 -22.59 6.13
CA TYR A 297 25.95 -23.20 5.55
C TYR A 297 26.92 -23.68 6.64
N TRP A 298 27.11 -22.95 7.74
CA TRP A 298 27.96 -23.40 8.84
C TRP A 298 27.39 -24.60 9.60
N ILE A 299 26.07 -24.68 9.77
CA ILE A 299 25.41 -25.89 10.31
C ILE A 299 25.65 -27.08 9.37
N LEU A 300 25.53 -26.87 8.06
CA LEU A 300 25.83 -27.90 7.07
C LEU A 300 27.31 -28.32 7.10
N VAL A 301 28.24 -27.38 7.23
CA VAL A 301 29.69 -27.64 7.36
C VAL A 301 29.98 -28.50 8.58
N GLU A 302 29.36 -28.21 9.72
CA GLU A 302 29.51 -29.03 10.94
C GLU A 302 28.99 -30.46 10.70
N GLY A 303 27.83 -30.60 10.05
CA GLY A 303 27.28 -31.90 9.68
C GLY A 303 28.17 -32.68 8.71
N LEU A 304 28.72 -32.03 7.68
CA LEU A 304 29.65 -32.62 6.71
C LEU A 304 30.99 -32.98 7.34
N TYR A 305 31.48 -32.17 8.28
CA TYR A 305 32.69 -32.46 9.04
C TYR A 305 32.51 -33.71 9.90
N LEU A 306 31.39 -33.82 10.64
CA LEU A 306 31.08 -35.00 11.43
C LEU A 306 30.95 -36.26 10.56
N HIS A 307 30.26 -36.15 9.43
CA HIS A 307 30.13 -37.24 8.47
C HIS A 307 31.49 -37.68 7.90
N SER A 308 32.35 -36.73 7.54
CA SER A 308 33.68 -37.03 7.01
C SER A 308 34.58 -37.73 8.03
N LEU A 309 34.47 -37.37 9.32
CA LEU A 309 35.21 -38.05 10.39
C LEU A 309 34.84 -39.53 10.53
N ILE A 310 33.58 -39.89 10.24
CA ILE A 310 33.09 -41.27 10.36
C ILE A 310 33.47 -42.11 9.13
N PHE A 311 33.33 -41.55 7.92
CA PHE A 311 33.45 -42.32 6.68
C PHE A 311 34.82 -42.27 6.00
N MET A 312 35.65 -41.26 6.26
CA MET A 312 36.97 -41.13 5.65
C MET A 312 38.07 -41.51 6.64
N ALA A 313 39.00 -42.41 6.26
CA ALA A 313 40.09 -42.84 7.15
C ALA A 313 41.33 -41.92 7.14
N PHE A 314 41.50 -41.10 6.10
CA PHE A 314 42.65 -40.19 5.96
C PHE A 314 42.17 -38.79 5.53
N PHE A 315 42.35 -37.80 6.40
CA PHE A 315 41.94 -36.42 6.13
C PHE A 315 43.11 -35.45 6.33
N SER A 316 43.27 -34.51 5.39
CA SER A 316 44.24 -33.41 5.50
C SER A 316 43.58 -32.24 6.24
N GLU A 317 43.80 -32.16 7.55
CA GLU A 317 43.14 -31.19 8.43
C GLU A 317 43.21 -29.75 7.91
N LYS A 318 44.39 -29.29 7.46
CA LYS A 318 44.57 -27.92 6.95
C LYS A 318 43.81 -27.65 5.64
N LYS A 319 43.83 -28.61 4.71
CA LYS A 319 43.17 -28.45 3.39
C LYS A 319 41.65 -28.49 3.52
N TYR A 320 41.14 -29.39 4.36
CA TYR A 320 39.71 -29.50 4.64
C TYR A 320 39.20 -28.30 5.43
N LEU A 321 39.93 -27.83 6.45
CA LEU A 321 39.54 -26.64 7.21
C LEU A 321 39.47 -25.39 6.33
N TRP A 322 40.47 -25.18 5.47
CA TRP A 322 40.43 -24.06 4.51
C TRP A 322 39.27 -24.19 3.51
N GLY A 323 39.03 -25.39 2.98
CA GLY A 323 37.89 -25.67 2.10
C GLY A 323 36.53 -25.41 2.77
N PHE A 324 36.37 -25.84 4.02
CA PHE A 324 35.15 -25.59 4.80
C PHE A 324 34.95 -24.12 5.14
N THR A 325 36.01 -23.38 5.44
CA THR A 325 35.92 -21.92 5.66
C THR A 325 35.49 -21.18 4.40
N VAL A 326 36.07 -21.54 3.24
CA VAL A 326 35.66 -20.96 1.94
C VAL A 326 34.22 -21.33 1.61
N PHE A 327 33.80 -22.57 1.84
CA PHE A 327 32.43 -23.01 1.59
C PHE A 327 31.42 -22.33 2.53
N GLY A 328 31.74 -22.21 3.82
CA GLY A 328 30.86 -21.62 4.84
C GLY A 328 30.64 -20.11 4.64
N TRP A 329 31.69 -19.34 4.34
CA TRP A 329 31.58 -17.88 4.17
C TRP A 329 31.41 -17.43 2.71
N GLY A 330 31.93 -18.20 1.75
CA GLY A 330 32.01 -17.83 0.33
C GLY A 330 30.87 -18.33 -0.54
N ALA A 331 29.96 -19.18 -0.04
CA ALA A 331 28.79 -19.61 -0.80
C ALA A 331 27.68 -18.53 -0.91
N GLY A 332 27.86 -17.36 -0.28
CA GLY A 332 26.87 -16.27 -0.24
C GLY A 332 27.19 -15.05 -1.12
N THR A 333 28.14 -15.13 -2.05
CA THR A 333 28.47 -14.07 -3.03
C THR A 333 28.15 -14.53 -4.44
#